data_AF-A0AAU3PZB9-F1
#
_entry.id   AF-A0AAU3PZB9-F1
#
_cell.length_a   1.000
_cell.length_b   1.000
_cell.length_c   1.000
_cell.angle_alpha   90.00
_cell.angle_beta   90.00
_cell.angle_gamma   90.00
#
_symmetry.space_group_name_H-M   'P 1'
#
loop_
_entity.id
_entity.type
_entity.pdbx_description
1 polymer ?
#
loop_
_entity_poly.entity_id
_entity_poly.type
_entity_poly.pdbx_seq_one_letter_code
_entity_poly.pdbx_strand_id
1 'polypeptide(L)'
;MELHQRIISAPVDFGAVRSEFGLASTYPAEATAEARDANDVFAGDRIDRTDIEFVTIDPPGSMDLDQAVHLERTGTGFTVHYAIADLGAVIAPDGALAREAGARGQTFYMPDTTVPLHPPVLSEGSASLLPDRTRPAALWTIECDEKAEPLRYSVVRATVRSRARLDYAGVQADADAGRPHPSVAALPEFGTRRIETGLARGVIGLRLPSQSVIRDDATDGHWQLVLEPRTAADDWNEQISLLTGMCAARIMVDNSDGGRAGLLRTMPPPPESAIQSLRRTAAAVGVAWPTDKPVGRMLAELDPNTPAALVLMSEATGLLRGAAYTVLGDTDLSPETLRHSAIGAPYAHVTAPLRRLADRFGTEICLARCAGTPIPEWVREGLAPTAESMKRSDAVAGKVERACIDLTESTLLASRTGGEFDAVVLREGNGNRPAEIFVADPPVLGRCAGSLPEGTSVRVRLVTADPATRKIAFTFPA
;
A
#
# COMPACT_ATOMS: atom_id res chain seq x y z
N MET A 1 25.04 9.36 -20.19
CA MET A 1 24.36 9.24 -18.88
C MET A 1 25.46 9.17 -17.85
N GLU A 2 25.87 10.34 -17.32
CA GLU A 2 26.82 10.35 -16.21
C GLU A 2 26.14 9.69 -15.01
N LEU A 3 26.82 8.70 -14.43
CA LEU A 3 26.38 8.03 -13.22
C LEU A 3 26.20 9.09 -12.13
N HIS A 4 24.95 9.26 -11.66
CA HIS A 4 24.67 10.10 -10.51
C HIS A 4 25.56 9.63 -9.36
N GLN A 5 26.24 10.58 -8.71
CA GLN A 5 27.21 10.30 -7.67
C GLN A 5 26.46 9.66 -6.49
N ARG A 6 26.67 8.36 -6.24
CA ARG A 6 26.00 7.63 -5.16
C ARG A 6 26.28 8.31 -3.82
N ILE A 7 25.25 8.86 -3.17
CA ILE A 7 25.37 9.46 -1.84
C ILE A 7 25.02 8.38 -0.81
N ILE A 8 26.02 8.02 -0.01
CA ILE A 8 25.93 6.99 1.02
C ILE A 8 25.87 7.68 2.38
N SER A 9 24.91 7.30 3.23
CA SER A 9 24.81 7.84 4.59
C SER A 9 25.98 7.36 5.45
N ALA A 10 26.28 8.03 6.57
CA ALA A 10 26.98 7.35 7.66
C ALA A 10 26.11 6.21 8.24
N PRO A 11 26.64 5.31 9.09
CA PRO A 11 25.83 4.25 9.65
C PRO A 11 24.58 4.77 10.37
N VAL A 12 23.42 4.16 10.10
CA VAL A 12 22.14 4.53 10.71
C VAL A 12 21.65 3.40 11.62
N ASP A 13 21.32 3.74 12.86
CA ASP A 13 20.69 2.81 13.81
C ASP A 13 19.18 3.10 13.94
N PHE A 14 18.37 2.26 13.29
CA PHE A 14 16.90 2.32 13.40
C PHE A 14 16.37 1.68 14.70
N GLY A 15 17.23 1.08 15.53
CA GLY A 15 16.87 0.53 16.84
C GLY A 15 16.32 1.59 17.79
N ALA A 16 16.87 2.80 17.76
CA ALA A 16 16.35 3.94 18.52
C ALA A 16 14.92 4.31 18.11
N VAL A 17 14.62 4.29 16.80
CA VAL A 17 13.26 4.54 16.27
C VAL A 17 12.30 3.44 16.74
N ARG A 18 12.71 2.17 16.68
CA ARG A 18 11.90 1.05 17.20
C ARG A 18 11.56 1.22 18.68
N SER A 19 12.55 1.53 19.50
CA SER A 19 12.36 1.72 20.94
C SER A 19 11.46 2.90 21.26
N GLU A 20 11.63 4.02 20.56
CA GLU A 20 10.79 5.22 20.71
C GLU A 20 9.30 4.92 20.48
N PHE A 21 8.99 4.14 19.45
CA PHE A 21 7.60 3.78 19.11
C PHE A 21 7.12 2.49 19.78
N GLY A 22 7.92 1.89 20.67
CA GLY A 22 7.55 0.67 21.39
C GLY A 22 7.33 -0.55 20.47
N LEU A 23 8.01 -0.61 19.33
CA LEU A 23 7.89 -1.69 18.37
C LEU A 23 8.71 -2.91 18.83
N ALA A 24 8.09 -3.77 19.65
CA ALA A 24 8.71 -5.00 20.10
C ALA A 24 8.66 -6.10 19.02
N SER A 25 9.83 -6.62 18.64
CA SER A 25 9.95 -7.76 17.73
C SER A 25 9.53 -9.10 18.38
N THR A 26 9.54 -9.17 19.70
CA THR A 26 9.21 -10.38 20.46
C THR A 26 7.72 -10.53 20.63
N TYR A 27 7.23 -11.76 20.41
CA TYR A 27 5.84 -12.14 20.67
C TYR A 27 5.72 -12.79 22.05
N PRO A 28 4.54 -12.72 22.69
CA PRO A 28 4.22 -13.59 23.81
C PRO A 28 4.44 -15.07 23.46
N ALA A 29 4.94 -15.86 24.41
CA ALA A 29 5.23 -17.28 24.20
C ALA A 29 3.98 -18.08 23.76
N GLU A 30 2.82 -17.75 24.35
CA GLU A 30 1.53 -18.36 23.99
C GLU A 30 1.13 -18.05 22.55
N ALA A 31 1.27 -16.79 22.10
CA ALA A 31 0.97 -16.40 20.72
C ALA A 31 1.91 -17.08 19.72
N THR A 32 3.18 -17.25 20.08
CA THR A 32 4.16 -17.97 19.25
C THR A 32 3.84 -19.47 19.16
N ALA A 33 3.42 -20.08 20.27
CA ALA A 33 3.01 -21.47 20.30
C ALA A 33 1.74 -21.69 19.45
N GLU A 34 0.72 -20.84 19.62
CA GLU A 34 -0.50 -20.88 18.79
C GLU A 34 -0.19 -20.72 17.29
N ALA A 35 0.73 -19.83 16.92
CA ALA A 35 1.14 -19.64 15.53
C ALA A 35 1.89 -20.86 14.95
N ARG A 36 2.77 -21.48 15.74
CA ARG A 36 3.52 -22.68 15.33
C ARG A 36 2.60 -23.88 15.18
N ASP A 37 1.67 -24.03 16.11
CA ASP A 37 0.77 -25.19 16.23
C ASP A 37 -0.59 -24.92 15.53
N ALA A 38 -0.67 -23.86 14.74
CA ALA A 38 -1.87 -23.44 14.02
C ALA A 38 -2.34 -24.53 13.05
N ASN A 39 -3.61 -24.89 13.16
CA ASN A 39 -4.25 -25.87 12.29
C ASN A 39 -5.46 -25.24 11.61
N ASP A 40 -5.68 -25.63 10.36
CA ASP A 40 -6.83 -25.19 9.57
C ASP A 40 -8.12 -25.88 10.03
N VAL A 41 -9.01 -25.12 10.66
CA VAL A 41 -10.29 -25.64 11.18
C VAL A 41 -11.28 -26.04 10.09
N PHE A 42 -11.01 -25.69 8.82
CA PHE A 42 -11.84 -26.03 7.66
C PHE A 42 -11.21 -27.08 6.75
N ALA A 43 -10.13 -27.74 7.17
CA ALA A 43 -9.35 -28.64 6.31
C ALA A 43 -10.19 -29.74 5.63
N GLY A 44 -11.28 -30.20 6.27
CA GLY A 44 -12.19 -31.21 5.72
C GLY A 44 -13.21 -30.71 4.70
N ASP A 45 -13.44 -29.39 4.64
CA ASP A 45 -14.52 -28.77 3.85
C ASP A 45 -14.01 -27.94 2.67
N ARG A 46 -12.68 -27.80 2.51
CA ARG A 46 -12.08 -27.01 1.43
C ARG A 46 -12.27 -27.67 0.08
N ILE A 47 -12.62 -26.85 -0.91
CA ILE A 47 -12.50 -27.29 -2.30
C ILE A 47 -11.02 -27.38 -2.69
N ASP A 48 -10.62 -28.47 -3.34
CA ASP A 48 -9.28 -28.56 -3.91
C ASP A 48 -9.25 -27.77 -5.22
N ARG A 49 -8.43 -26.71 -5.24
CA ARG A 49 -8.13 -25.90 -6.44
C ARG A 49 -6.64 -25.85 -6.72
N THR A 50 -5.92 -26.92 -6.38
CA THR A 50 -4.52 -27.08 -6.76
C THR A 50 -4.33 -27.26 -8.28
N ASP A 51 -5.41 -27.47 -9.03
CA ASP A 51 -5.47 -27.48 -10.50
C ASP A 51 -5.19 -26.11 -11.14
N ILE A 52 -5.53 -25.00 -10.45
CA ILE A 52 -5.22 -23.67 -10.95
C ILE A 52 -3.71 -23.40 -10.79
N GLU A 53 -3.07 -23.02 -11.89
CA GLU A 53 -1.66 -22.64 -11.93
C GLU A 53 -1.47 -21.20 -11.39
N PHE A 54 -1.60 -21.02 -10.08
CA PHE A 54 -1.39 -19.73 -9.41
C PHE A 54 0.09 -19.30 -9.41
N VAL A 55 0.33 -17.99 -9.45
CA VAL A 55 1.65 -17.38 -9.19
C VAL A 55 1.52 -16.20 -8.22
N THR A 56 2.58 -15.86 -7.49
CA THR A 56 2.63 -14.61 -6.72
C THR A 56 3.46 -13.56 -7.48
N ILE A 57 3.22 -12.28 -7.21
CA ILE A 57 3.99 -11.16 -7.77
C ILE A 57 4.27 -10.17 -6.63
N ASP A 58 5.52 -10.18 -6.16
CA ASP A 58 5.94 -9.47 -4.95
C ASP A 58 7.36 -8.91 -5.12
N PRO A 59 7.78 -7.95 -4.28
CA PRO A 59 9.17 -7.50 -4.27
C PRO A 59 10.16 -8.66 -4.05
N PRO A 60 11.38 -8.56 -4.62
CA PRO A 60 12.42 -9.55 -4.38
C PRO A 60 12.68 -9.78 -2.88
N GLY A 61 12.72 -11.04 -2.46
CA GLY A 61 12.99 -11.42 -1.07
C GLY A 61 11.75 -11.51 -0.18
N SER A 62 10.56 -11.09 -0.63
CA SER A 62 9.32 -11.26 0.13
C SER A 62 9.04 -12.72 0.48
N MET A 63 8.63 -12.94 1.73
CA MET A 63 8.32 -14.26 2.30
C MET A 63 6.89 -14.33 2.87
N ASP A 64 6.30 -13.19 3.20
CA ASP A 64 4.91 -13.00 3.66
C ASP A 64 3.94 -12.85 2.47
N LEU A 65 3.86 -13.88 1.63
CA LEU A 65 3.09 -13.85 0.39
C LEU A 65 1.59 -14.02 0.68
N ASP A 66 0.89 -12.91 0.79
CA ASP A 66 -0.55 -12.83 1.06
C ASP A 66 -1.41 -13.45 -0.03
N GLN A 67 -0.96 -13.33 -1.28
CA GLN A 67 -1.83 -13.33 -2.45
C GLN A 67 -1.19 -14.06 -3.63
N ALA A 68 -1.97 -14.88 -4.33
CA ALA A 68 -1.57 -15.56 -5.55
C ALA A 68 -2.67 -15.44 -6.61
N VAL A 69 -2.28 -15.15 -7.85
CA VAL A 69 -3.19 -14.85 -8.95
C VAL A 69 -3.07 -15.85 -10.10
N HIS A 70 -4.21 -16.12 -10.71
CA HIS A 70 -4.32 -16.67 -12.05
C HIS A 70 -5.36 -15.83 -12.81
N LEU A 71 -4.98 -15.26 -13.95
CA LEU A 71 -5.77 -14.31 -14.71
C LEU A 71 -5.93 -14.77 -16.15
N GLU A 72 -7.16 -15.10 -16.52
CA GLU A 72 -7.50 -15.62 -17.84
C GLU A 72 -8.21 -14.55 -18.68
N ARG A 73 -7.82 -14.46 -19.96
CA ARG A 73 -8.63 -13.80 -20.97
C ARG A 73 -9.69 -14.77 -21.47
N THR A 74 -10.96 -14.37 -21.44
CA THR A 74 -12.08 -15.14 -22.00
C THR A 74 -12.54 -14.54 -23.33
N GLY A 75 -13.43 -15.24 -24.03
CA GLY A 75 -14.03 -14.74 -25.27
C GLY A 75 -14.86 -13.46 -25.10
N THR A 76 -15.29 -13.13 -23.88
CA THR A 76 -16.18 -11.99 -23.56
C THR A 76 -15.63 -11.05 -22.49
N GLY A 77 -14.39 -11.25 -22.04
CA GLY A 77 -13.81 -10.47 -20.95
C GLY A 77 -12.67 -11.19 -20.24
N PHE A 78 -12.73 -11.26 -18.92
CA PHE A 78 -11.65 -11.82 -18.09
C PHE A 78 -12.20 -12.64 -16.92
N THR A 79 -11.42 -13.60 -16.45
CA THR A 79 -11.67 -14.28 -15.17
C THR A 79 -10.45 -14.12 -14.29
N VAL A 80 -10.64 -13.53 -13.12
CA VAL A 80 -9.62 -13.40 -12.08
C VAL A 80 -9.87 -14.49 -11.04
N HIS A 81 -8.92 -15.41 -10.88
CA HIS A 81 -8.80 -16.24 -9.70
C HIS A 81 -7.74 -15.65 -8.78
N TYR A 82 -8.14 -15.27 -7.56
CA TYR A 82 -7.25 -14.62 -6.61
C TYR A 82 -7.32 -15.31 -5.26
N ALA A 83 -6.28 -16.08 -4.95
CA ALA A 83 -6.14 -16.79 -3.70
C ALA A 83 -5.51 -15.88 -2.65
N ILE A 84 -6.19 -15.71 -1.52
CA ILE A 84 -5.71 -14.93 -0.37
C ILE A 84 -5.49 -15.86 0.82
N ALA A 85 -4.38 -15.71 1.56
CA ALA A 85 -4.09 -16.51 2.74
C ALA A 85 -5.26 -16.48 3.76
N ASP A 86 -5.76 -17.65 4.16
CA ASP A 86 -6.98 -17.76 4.98
C ASP A 86 -6.66 -17.74 6.49
N LEU A 87 -6.39 -16.55 7.04
CA LEU A 87 -6.07 -16.42 8.47
C LEU A 87 -7.24 -16.66 9.41
N GLY A 88 -8.49 -16.49 8.94
CA GLY A 88 -9.67 -16.81 9.74
C GLY A 88 -9.79 -18.30 10.06
N ALA A 89 -9.17 -19.15 9.25
CA ALA A 89 -9.16 -20.60 9.43
C ALA A 89 -8.10 -21.12 10.41
N VAL A 90 -7.03 -20.37 10.66
CA VAL A 90 -5.87 -20.86 11.42
C VAL A 90 -5.62 -20.10 12.72
N ILE A 91 -6.27 -18.95 12.91
CA ILE A 91 -6.18 -18.16 14.14
C ILE A 91 -7.46 -18.33 14.96
N ALA A 92 -7.35 -18.89 16.17
CA ALA A 92 -8.47 -18.96 17.11
C ALA A 92 -8.92 -17.55 17.54
N PRO A 93 -10.21 -17.18 17.47
CA PRO A 93 -10.69 -15.83 17.77
C PRO A 93 -10.31 -15.30 19.16
N ASP A 94 -10.37 -16.15 20.19
CA ASP A 94 -10.09 -15.77 21.59
C ASP A 94 -8.67 -16.12 22.06
N GLY A 95 -7.82 -16.59 21.13
CA GLY A 95 -6.46 -17.03 21.40
C GLY A 95 -5.49 -15.90 21.74
N ALA A 96 -4.33 -16.27 22.29
CA ALA A 96 -3.22 -15.34 22.51
C ALA A 96 -2.75 -14.67 21.20
N LEU A 97 -2.73 -15.40 20.09
CA LEU A 97 -2.33 -14.88 18.78
C LEU A 97 -3.33 -13.84 18.25
N ALA A 98 -4.64 -14.06 18.41
CA ALA A 98 -5.65 -13.08 18.00
C ALA A 98 -5.56 -11.79 18.83
N ARG A 99 -5.36 -11.91 20.15
CA ARG A 99 -5.15 -10.75 21.03
C ARG A 99 -3.89 -9.96 20.64
N GLU A 100 -2.79 -10.64 20.35
CA GLU A 100 -1.54 -10.01 19.92
C GLU A 100 -1.68 -9.33 18.54
N ALA A 101 -2.34 -9.98 17.57
CA ALA A 101 -2.65 -9.38 16.28
C ALA A 101 -3.55 -8.14 16.44
N GLY A 102 -4.52 -8.20 17.36
CA GLY A 102 -5.35 -7.07 17.78
C GLY A 102 -4.54 -5.91 18.38
N ALA A 103 -3.51 -6.20 19.16
CA ALA A 103 -2.62 -5.19 19.73
C ALA A 103 -1.71 -4.55 18.67
N ARG A 104 -1.21 -5.33 17.70
CA ARG A 104 -0.33 -4.83 16.62
C ARG A 104 -1.08 -4.08 15.53
N GLY A 105 -2.22 -4.62 15.08
CA GLY A 105 -3.06 -4.07 14.01
C GLY A 105 -2.50 -4.29 12.59
N GLN A 106 -1.21 -4.03 12.38
CA GLN A 106 -0.53 -4.26 11.09
C GLN A 106 0.96 -4.55 11.25
N THR A 107 1.59 -4.97 10.15
CA THR A 107 3.05 -5.06 10.03
C THR A 107 3.65 -3.67 9.88
N PHE A 108 4.75 -3.40 10.59
CA PHE A 108 5.55 -2.17 10.40
C PHE A 108 6.81 -2.51 9.61
N TYR A 109 6.94 -1.93 8.42
CA TYR A 109 8.14 -2.07 7.58
C TYR A 109 9.12 -0.95 7.95
N MET A 110 10.35 -1.33 8.30
CA MET A 110 11.45 -0.40 8.54
C MET A 110 12.60 -0.76 7.61
N PRO A 111 13.53 0.18 7.34
CA PRO A 111 14.62 -0.08 6.39
C PRO A 111 15.48 -1.30 6.71
N ASP A 112 15.73 -1.56 8.00
CA ASP A 112 16.61 -2.64 8.46
C ASP A 112 15.89 -3.91 8.89
N THR A 113 14.60 -3.85 9.19
CA THR A 113 13.83 -4.99 9.68
C THR A 113 12.34 -4.77 9.49
N THR A 114 11.60 -5.87 9.49
CA THR A 114 10.14 -5.85 9.59
C THR A 114 9.72 -6.18 11.02
N VAL A 115 8.65 -5.54 11.51
CA VAL A 115 7.94 -5.92 12.75
C VAL A 115 6.59 -6.49 12.33
N PRO A 116 6.46 -7.82 12.15
CA PRO A 116 5.30 -8.39 11.51
C PRO A 116 4.05 -8.37 12.39
N LEU A 117 2.88 -8.41 11.76
CA LEU A 117 1.59 -8.55 12.45
C LEU A 117 1.49 -9.92 13.15
N HIS A 118 1.99 -10.97 12.50
CA HIS A 118 1.96 -12.34 13.00
C HIS A 118 3.38 -12.90 13.17
N PRO A 119 3.61 -13.90 14.03
CA PRO A 119 4.91 -14.56 14.14
C PRO A 119 5.38 -15.12 12.78
N PRO A 120 6.68 -15.00 12.43
CA PRO A 120 7.21 -15.46 11.14
C PRO A 120 6.93 -16.93 10.80
N VAL A 121 6.86 -17.81 11.81
CA VAL A 121 6.50 -19.23 11.62
C VAL A 121 5.14 -19.41 10.92
N LEU A 122 4.23 -18.44 11.11
CA LEU A 122 2.94 -18.37 10.44
C LEU A 122 3.01 -17.50 9.18
N SER A 123 3.39 -16.21 9.32
CA SER A 123 3.30 -15.24 8.21
C SER A 123 4.27 -15.50 7.07
N GLU A 124 5.47 -16.01 7.35
CA GLU A 124 6.49 -16.33 6.34
C GLU A 124 6.57 -17.85 6.08
N GLY A 125 5.66 -18.61 6.69
CA GLY A 125 5.73 -20.07 6.75
C GLY A 125 4.42 -20.76 6.37
N SER A 126 3.63 -21.15 7.37
CA SER A 126 2.47 -22.02 7.18
C SER A 126 1.27 -21.33 6.50
N ALA A 127 1.12 -20.00 6.65
CA ALA A 127 0.06 -19.23 5.99
C ALA A 127 0.50 -18.58 4.67
N SER A 128 1.80 -18.35 4.47
CA SER A 128 2.33 -17.77 3.24
C SER A 128 2.09 -18.68 2.02
N LEU A 129 1.67 -18.08 0.90
CA LEU A 129 1.43 -18.74 -0.39
C LEU A 129 2.74 -19.02 -1.16
N LEU A 130 3.74 -19.54 -0.46
CA LEU A 130 5.03 -19.94 -1.01
C LEU A 130 4.88 -20.96 -2.16
N PRO A 131 5.78 -20.93 -3.16
CA PRO A 131 5.71 -21.82 -4.31
C PRO A 131 5.83 -23.29 -3.90
N ASP A 132 5.13 -24.15 -4.66
CA ASP A 132 5.06 -25.61 -4.52
C ASP A 132 4.57 -26.12 -3.17
N ARG A 133 3.93 -25.24 -2.39
CA ARG A 133 3.28 -25.61 -1.13
C ARG A 133 1.76 -25.56 -1.29
N THR A 134 1.11 -26.63 -0.87
CA THR A 134 -0.34 -26.65 -0.72
C THR A 134 -0.73 -25.82 0.51
N ARG A 135 -1.65 -24.87 0.33
CA ARG A 135 -2.02 -23.87 1.34
C ARG A 135 -3.53 -23.62 1.40
N PRO A 136 -4.08 -23.36 2.60
CA PRO A 136 -5.44 -22.88 2.76
C PRO A 136 -5.55 -21.44 2.24
N ALA A 137 -6.57 -21.16 1.43
CA ALA A 137 -6.84 -19.83 0.90
C ALA A 137 -8.35 -19.51 0.86
N ALA A 138 -8.67 -18.23 1.00
CA ALA A 138 -9.92 -17.67 0.54
C ALA A 138 -9.76 -17.37 -0.96
N LEU A 139 -10.38 -18.18 -1.80
CA LEU A 139 -10.28 -18.07 -3.24
C LEU A 139 -11.40 -17.18 -3.78
N TRP A 140 -11.02 -15.99 -4.23
CA TRP A 140 -11.89 -15.12 -4.99
C TRP A 140 -11.94 -15.56 -6.45
N THR A 141 -13.14 -15.60 -7.01
CA THR A 141 -13.36 -15.73 -8.46
C THR A 141 -14.17 -14.54 -8.93
N ILE A 142 -13.63 -13.75 -9.85
CA ILE A 142 -14.25 -12.53 -10.36
C ILE A 142 -14.31 -12.61 -11.89
N GLU A 143 -15.52 -12.73 -12.42
CA GLU A 143 -15.80 -12.66 -13.86
C GLU A 143 -16.00 -11.19 -14.26
N CYS A 144 -15.29 -10.75 -15.29
CA CYS A 144 -15.35 -9.39 -15.80
C CYS A 144 -15.75 -9.34 -17.27
N ASP A 145 -16.30 -8.19 -17.68
CA ASP A 145 -16.58 -7.88 -19.08
C ASP A 145 -15.30 -7.49 -19.87
N GLU A 146 -15.47 -7.13 -21.15
CA GLU A 146 -14.37 -6.68 -22.01
C GLU A 146 -13.68 -5.39 -21.54
N LYS A 147 -14.29 -4.63 -20.62
CA LYS A 147 -13.69 -3.43 -20.00
C LYS A 147 -13.04 -3.75 -18.65
N ALA A 148 -12.98 -5.03 -18.29
CA ALA A 148 -12.53 -5.50 -16.99
C ALA A 148 -13.37 -4.97 -15.82
N GLU A 149 -14.66 -4.69 -16.03
CA GLU A 149 -15.59 -4.39 -14.94
C GLU A 149 -16.24 -5.68 -14.41
N PRO A 150 -16.40 -5.82 -13.08
CA PRO A 150 -16.92 -7.04 -12.47
C PRO A 150 -18.39 -7.26 -12.80
N LEU A 151 -18.71 -8.45 -13.31
CA LEU A 151 -20.06 -8.93 -13.59
C LEU A 151 -20.54 -9.89 -12.51
N ARG A 152 -19.69 -10.83 -12.09
CA ARG A 152 -19.96 -11.81 -11.02
C ARG A 152 -18.73 -11.98 -10.17
N TYR A 153 -18.93 -12.19 -8.88
CA TYR A 153 -17.85 -12.40 -7.94
C TYR A 153 -18.32 -13.24 -6.76
N SER A 154 -17.45 -14.13 -6.30
CA SER A 154 -17.66 -14.93 -5.11
C SER A 154 -16.31 -15.22 -4.44
N VAL A 155 -16.39 -15.61 -3.17
CA VAL A 155 -15.23 -16.11 -2.42
C VAL A 155 -15.62 -17.42 -1.72
N VAL A 156 -14.72 -18.39 -1.77
CA VAL A 156 -14.90 -19.71 -1.14
C VAL A 156 -13.61 -20.15 -0.48
N ARG A 157 -13.70 -21.03 0.54
CA ARG A 157 -12.51 -21.64 1.12
C ARG A 157 -11.99 -22.74 0.21
N ALA A 158 -10.74 -22.60 -0.20
CA ALA A 158 -10.07 -23.53 -1.10
C ALA A 158 -8.71 -23.95 -0.55
N THR A 159 -8.22 -25.06 -1.08
CA THR A 159 -6.83 -25.49 -0.98
C THR A 159 -6.16 -25.20 -2.32
N VAL A 160 -5.08 -24.42 -2.31
CA VAL A 160 -4.39 -23.95 -3.53
C VAL A 160 -2.91 -24.30 -3.49
N ARG A 161 -2.22 -24.15 -4.62
CA ARG A 161 -0.76 -24.27 -4.70
C ARG A 161 -0.22 -23.23 -5.67
N SER A 162 0.59 -22.29 -5.18
CA SER A 162 1.36 -21.38 -6.04
C SER A 162 2.50 -22.16 -6.73
N ARG A 163 2.81 -21.79 -7.96
CA ARG A 163 3.80 -22.47 -8.82
C ARG A 163 5.09 -21.69 -8.97
N ALA A 164 5.00 -20.38 -8.87
CA ALA A 164 6.14 -19.49 -9.02
C ALA A 164 5.95 -18.25 -8.14
N ARG A 165 7.07 -17.72 -7.67
CA ARG A 165 7.18 -16.39 -7.10
C ARG A 165 7.84 -15.49 -8.14
N LEU A 166 7.06 -14.55 -8.68
CA LEU A 166 7.52 -13.58 -9.67
C LEU A 166 7.80 -12.24 -8.97
N ASP A 167 8.55 -11.37 -9.64
CA ASP A 167 8.74 -9.98 -9.25
C ASP A 167 8.27 -9.03 -10.37
N TYR A 168 7.97 -7.78 -10.00
CA TYR A 168 7.40 -6.80 -10.94
C TYR A 168 8.30 -6.52 -12.15
N ALA A 169 9.62 -6.45 -11.93
CA ALA A 169 10.58 -6.20 -13.00
C ALA A 169 10.63 -7.35 -14.01
N GLY A 170 10.60 -8.60 -13.54
CA GLY A 170 10.52 -9.80 -14.37
C GLY A 170 9.22 -9.87 -15.16
N VAL A 171 8.08 -9.60 -14.51
CA VAL A 171 6.77 -9.56 -15.18
C VAL A 171 6.74 -8.50 -16.28
N GLN A 172 7.28 -7.32 -16.02
CA GLN A 172 7.41 -6.25 -17.01
C GLN A 172 8.28 -6.69 -18.20
N ALA A 173 9.48 -7.22 -17.93
CA ALA A 173 10.42 -7.65 -18.97
C ALA A 173 9.84 -8.77 -19.86
N ASP A 174 9.14 -9.74 -19.27
CA ASP A 174 8.50 -10.82 -20.01
C ASP A 174 7.33 -10.33 -20.88
N ALA A 175 6.55 -9.36 -20.38
CA ALA A 175 5.49 -8.72 -21.14
C ALA A 175 6.04 -7.94 -22.34
N ASP A 176 7.09 -7.13 -22.14
CA ASP A 176 7.75 -6.36 -23.19
C ASP A 176 8.39 -7.27 -24.26
N ALA A 177 8.89 -8.43 -23.85
CA ALA A 177 9.45 -9.45 -24.74
C ALA A 177 8.39 -10.32 -25.46
N GLY A 178 7.09 -10.09 -25.20
CA GLY A 178 5.99 -10.86 -25.77
C GLY A 178 5.93 -12.32 -25.29
N ARG A 179 6.47 -12.61 -24.10
CA ARG A 179 6.50 -13.95 -23.49
C ARG A 179 6.03 -13.93 -22.03
N PRO A 180 4.87 -13.33 -21.71
CA PRO A 180 4.41 -13.27 -20.32
C PRO A 180 4.16 -14.69 -19.77
N HIS A 181 4.35 -14.84 -18.45
CA HIS A 181 4.03 -16.10 -17.78
C HIS A 181 2.54 -16.48 -18.02
N PRO A 182 2.21 -17.74 -18.35
CA PRO A 182 0.85 -18.13 -18.74
C PRO A 182 -0.25 -17.71 -17.74
N SER A 183 0.01 -17.85 -16.44
CA SER A 183 -0.93 -17.49 -15.37
C SER A 183 -1.30 -16.01 -15.30
N VAL A 184 -0.51 -15.12 -15.92
CA VAL A 184 -0.73 -13.67 -15.90
C VAL A 184 -0.56 -13.07 -17.29
N ALA A 185 -0.71 -13.86 -18.34
CA ALA A 185 -0.55 -13.42 -19.73
C ALA A 185 -1.53 -12.28 -20.09
N ALA A 186 -2.71 -12.26 -19.48
CA ALA A 186 -3.72 -11.23 -19.69
C ALA A 186 -3.54 -9.98 -18.79
N LEU A 187 -2.56 -9.97 -17.88
CA LEU A 187 -2.36 -8.89 -16.92
C LEU A 187 -2.14 -7.50 -17.56
N PRO A 188 -1.31 -7.34 -18.61
CA PRO A 188 -1.12 -6.03 -19.24
C PRO A 188 -2.42 -5.45 -19.81
N GLU A 189 -3.20 -6.27 -20.50
CA GLU A 189 -4.46 -5.86 -21.10
C GLU A 189 -5.52 -5.54 -20.03
N PHE A 190 -5.68 -6.45 -19.05
CA PHE A 190 -6.60 -6.29 -17.94
C PHE A 190 -6.30 -5.02 -17.13
N GLY A 191 -5.04 -4.86 -16.70
CA GLY A 191 -4.58 -3.72 -15.91
C GLY A 191 -4.82 -2.39 -16.63
N THR A 192 -4.48 -2.31 -17.92
CA THR A 192 -4.70 -1.11 -18.74
C THR A 192 -6.19 -0.74 -18.81
N ARG A 193 -7.08 -1.71 -19.04
CA ARG A 193 -8.54 -1.48 -19.11
C ARG A 193 -9.14 -1.05 -17.77
N ARG A 194 -8.66 -1.65 -16.68
CA ARG A 194 -9.03 -1.29 -15.30
C ARG A 194 -8.61 0.14 -14.96
N ILE A 195 -7.38 0.53 -15.29
CA ILE A 195 -6.87 1.90 -15.10
C ILE A 195 -7.75 2.89 -15.86
N GLU A 196 -8.01 2.64 -17.15
CA GLU A 196 -8.83 3.53 -17.98
C GLU A 196 -10.26 3.69 -17.43
N THR A 197 -10.87 2.59 -16.99
CA THR A 197 -12.22 2.63 -16.41
C THR A 197 -12.23 3.29 -15.02
N GLY A 198 -11.18 3.10 -14.24
CA GLY A 198 -10.94 3.84 -12.99
C GLY A 198 -10.86 5.35 -13.24
N LEU A 199 -10.11 5.78 -14.27
CA LEU A 199 -9.99 7.19 -14.65
C LEU A 199 -11.31 7.78 -15.13
N ALA A 200 -12.12 7.02 -15.86
CA ALA A 200 -13.49 7.41 -16.23
C ALA A 200 -14.42 7.57 -15.01
N ARG A 201 -14.18 6.79 -13.93
CA ARG A 201 -14.89 6.89 -12.64
C ARG A 201 -14.37 8.02 -11.74
N GLY A 202 -13.23 8.63 -12.08
CA GLY A 202 -12.60 9.71 -11.30
C GLY A 202 -11.61 9.23 -10.24
N VAL A 203 -10.96 8.07 -10.45
CA VAL A 203 -9.86 7.59 -9.59
C VAL A 203 -8.75 8.64 -9.48
N ILE A 204 -8.15 8.78 -8.30
CA ILE A 204 -6.95 9.58 -8.06
C ILE A 204 -5.86 8.60 -7.62
N GLY A 205 -5.12 8.08 -8.59
CA GLY A 205 -3.98 7.21 -8.35
C GLY A 205 -2.69 8.02 -8.26
N LEU A 206 -1.90 7.78 -7.20
CA LEU A 206 -0.56 8.34 -7.09
C LEU A 206 0.45 7.30 -7.55
N ARG A 207 1.25 7.67 -8.55
CA ARG A 207 2.38 6.86 -9.03
C ARG A 207 3.67 7.50 -8.56
N LEU A 208 3.83 7.60 -7.24
CA LEU A 208 5.09 8.04 -6.65
C LEU A 208 6.11 6.92 -6.82
N PRO A 209 7.31 7.19 -7.36
CA PRO A 209 8.46 6.34 -7.10
C PRO A 209 8.65 6.24 -5.58
N SER A 210 8.78 5.04 -5.05
CA SER A 210 9.08 4.86 -3.63
C SER A 210 10.48 5.41 -3.36
N GLN A 211 10.56 6.38 -2.44
CA GLN A 211 11.84 6.73 -1.82
C GLN A 211 12.13 5.66 -0.78
N SER A 212 13.01 4.73 -1.13
CA SER A 212 13.36 3.59 -0.30
C SER A 212 14.73 3.84 0.34
N VAL A 213 14.82 3.51 1.62
CA VAL A 213 16.10 3.47 2.34
C VAL A 213 16.63 2.05 2.22
N ILE A 214 17.66 1.84 1.40
CA ILE A 214 18.25 0.52 1.16
C ILE A 214 19.64 0.43 1.78
N ARG A 215 20.03 -0.78 2.19
CA ARG A 215 21.38 -1.03 2.69
C ARG A 215 22.39 -0.87 1.56
N ASP A 216 23.54 -0.27 1.86
CA ASP A 216 24.67 -0.27 0.93
C ASP A 216 25.39 -1.62 0.96
N ASP A 217 25.33 -2.36 -0.16
CA ASP A 217 26.00 -3.66 -0.27
C ASP A 217 27.54 -3.55 -0.21
N ALA A 218 28.11 -2.35 -0.44
CA ALA A 218 29.55 -2.13 -0.42
C ALA A 218 30.09 -1.87 1.00
N THR A 219 29.27 -1.38 1.93
CA THR A 219 29.72 -0.91 3.25
C THR A 219 28.71 -1.25 4.35
N ASP A 220 29.11 -2.10 5.30
CA ASP A 220 28.20 -2.54 6.37
C ASP A 220 27.75 -1.38 7.28
N GLY A 221 26.46 -1.39 7.62
CA GLY A 221 25.80 -0.36 8.43
C GLY A 221 25.42 0.91 7.67
N HIS A 222 25.92 1.12 6.45
CA HIS A 222 25.60 2.29 5.63
C HIS A 222 24.31 2.09 4.82
N TRP A 223 23.62 3.20 4.52
CA TRP A 223 22.34 3.21 3.82
C TRP A 223 22.34 4.23 2.69
N GLN A 224 21.45 4.04 1.73
CA GLN A 224 21.25 4.92 0.58
C GLN A 224 19.77 5.23 0.41
N LEU A 225 19.48 6.47 -0.03
CA LEU A 225 18.17 6.85 -0.53
C LEU A 225 18.13 6.55 -2.02
N VAL A 226 17.27 5.63 -2.42
CA VAL A 226 17.02 5.30 -3.82
C VAL A 226 15.57 5.61 -4.17
N LEU A 227 15.36 6.10 -5.39
CA LEU A 227 14.04 6.13 -6.00
C LEU A 227 13.90 4.84 -6.80
N GLU A 228 13.04 3.93 -6.32
CA GLU A 228 12.77 2.71 -7.06
C GLU A 228 11.82 3.02 -8.22
N PRO A 229 12.20 2.67 -9.46
CA PRO A 229 11.35 2.91 -10.60
C PRO A 229 10.09 2.04 -10.49
N ARG A 230 8.95 2.68 -10.63
CA ARG A 230 7.66 1.99 -10.70
C ARG A 230 7.42 1.53 -12.13
N THR A 231 7.15 0.25 -12.34
CA THR A 231 6.87 -0.33 -13.67
C THR A 231 5.37 -0.31 -13.98
N ALA A 232 5.00 -0.56 -15.24
CA ALA A 232 3.57 -0.72 -15.56
C ALA A 232 3.00 -2.01 -14.95
N ALA A 233 3.83 -3.04 -14.73
CA ALA A 233 3.43 -4.25 -14.03
C ALA A 233 2.97 -3.99 -12.58
N ASP A 234 3.59 -3.05 -11.87
CA ASP A 234 3.10 -2.58 -10.56
C ASP A 234 1.66 -2.06 -10.67
N ASP A 235 1.43 -1.16 -11.62
CA ASP A 235 0.13 -0.52 -11.84
C ASP A 235 -0.94 -1.53 -12.30
N TRP A 236 -0.58 -2.51 -13.14
CA TRP A 236 -1.49 -3.56 -13.59
C TRP A 236 -1.86 -4.50 -12.45
N ASN A 237 -0.87 -4.96 -11.66
CA ASN A 237 -1.09 -5.89 -10.56
C ASN A 237 -1.96 -5.28 -9.46
N GLU A 238 -1.76 -4.00 -9.15
CA GLU A 238 -2.56 -3.26 -8.17
C GLU A 238 -4.06 -3.33 -8.49
N GLN A 239 -4.44 -3.36 -9.78
CA GLN A 239 -5.84 -3.41 -10.20
C GLN A 239 -6.56 -4.68 -9.77
N ILE A 240 -5.86 -5.80 -9.59
CA ILE A 240 -6.47 -7.06 -9.10
C ILE A 240 -6.91 -6.90 -7.65
N SER A 241 -6.04 -6.34 -6.81
CA SER A 241 -6.35 -6.05 -5.41
C SER A 241 -7.46 -5.00 -5.28
N LEU A 242 -7.38 -3.92 -6.05
CA LEU A 242 -8.40 -2.87 -6.07
C LEU A 242 -9.78 -3.42 -6.49
N LEU A 243 -9.82 -4.24 -7.54
CA LEU A 243 -11.05 -4.90 -7.99
C LEU A 243 -11.63 -5.79 -6.90
N THR A 244 -10.79 -6.62 -6.27
CA THR A 244 -11.21 -7.55 -5.22
C THR A 244 -11.79 -6.81 -4.02
N GLY A 245 -11.14 -5.73 -3.57
CA GLY A 245 -11.66 -4.88 -2.49
C GLY A 245 -12.96 -4.13 -2.84
N MET A 246 -13.17 -3.76 -4.11
CA MET A 246 -14.45 -3.21 -4.58
C MET A 246 -15.56 -4.27 -4.56
N CYS A 247 -15.28 -5.49 -5.01
CA CYS A 247 -16.21 -6.61 -4.95
C CYS A 247 -16.55 -6.97 -3.50
N ALA A 248 -15.56 -7.02 -2.62
CA ALA A 248 -15.75 -7.28 -1.19
C ALA A 248 -16.65 -6.23 -0.53
N ALA A 249 -16.42 -4.94 -0.80
CA ALA A 249 -17.29 -3.89 -0.30
C ALA A 249 -18.73 -4.03 -0.78
N ARG A 250 -18.95 -4.41 -2.06
CA ARG A 250 -20.29 -4.68 -2.59
C ARG A 250 -20.97 -5.84 -1.87
N ILE A 251 -20.25 -6.93 -1.57
CA ILE A 251 -20.76 -8.06 -0.78
C ILE A 251 -21.16 -7.61 0.64
N MET A 252 -20.34 -6.78 1.30
CA MET A 252 -20.62 -6.32 2.67
C MET A 252 -21.78 -5.32 2.76
N VAL A 253 -21.94 -4.49 1.74
CA VAL A 253 -23.00 -3.47 1.67
C VAL A 253 -24.35 -4.10 1.31
N ASP A 254 -24.34 -5.20 0.55
CA ASP A 254 -25.56 -5.97 0.26
C ASP A 254 -26.20 -6.46 1.58
N ASN A 255 -27.44 -6.02 1.82
CA ASN A 255 -28.19 -6.31 3.04
C ASN A 255 -29.40 -7.22 2.78
N SER A 256 -29.41 -7.96 1.68
CA SER A 256 -30.54 -8.79 1.25
C SER A 256 -31.00 -9.84 2.28
N ASP A 257 -30.15 -10.21 3.24
CA ASP A 257 -30.44 -11.17 4.33
C ASP A 257 -30.81 -10.51 5.69
N GLY A 258 -30.94 -9.18 5.73
CA GLY A 258 -31.42 -8.43 6.90
C GLY A 258 -30.35 -8.08 7.95
N GLY A 259 -29.09 -8.49 7.81
CA GLY A 259 -28.00 -8.07 8.69
C GLY A 259 -27.03 -7.11 8.00
N ARG A 260 -26.69 -5.97 8.59
CA ARG A 260 -25.58 -5.13 8.12
C ARG A 260 -24.33 -5.42 8.94
N ALA A 261 -23.26 -5.78 8.25
CA ALA A 261 -21.95 -5.99 8.86
C ALA A 261 -20.89 -5.84 7.76
N GLY A 262 -19.89 -5.00 8.03
CA GLY A 262 -18.84 -4.68 7.09
C GLY A 262 -17.79 -3.80 7.74
N LEU A 263 -16.56 -3.92 7.25
CA LEU A 263 -15.46 -3.04 7.61
C LEU A 263 -14.91 -2.44 6.33
N LEU A 264 -15.45 -1.28 5.94
CA LEU A 264 -15.06 -0.59 4.73
C LEU A 264 -13.85 0.32 4.96
N ARG A 265 -13.07 0.56 3.91
CA ARG A 265 -12.09 1.64 3.87
C ARG A 265 -12.71 2.79 3.09
N THR A 266 -13.11 3.84 3.80
CA THR A 266 -13.77 5.02 3.23
C THR A 266 -12.81 6.19 3.17
N MET A 267 -13.09 7.15 2.28
CA MET A 267 -12.31 8.38 2.19
C MET A 267 -13.14 9.49 1.55
N PRO A 268 -13.27 10.67 2.21
CA PRO A 268 -14.03 11.79 1.66
C PRO A 268 -13.34 12.38 0.42
N PRO A 269 -14.07 13.11 -0.43
CA PRO A 269 -13.48 13.84 -1.55
C PRO A 269 -12.47 14.89 -1.04
N PRO A 270 -11.40 15.16 -1.81
CA PRO A 270 -10.45 16.22 -1.45
C PRO A 270 -11.15 17.59 -1.43
N PRO A 271 -10.75 18.49 -0.51
CA PRO A 271 -11.30 19.84 -0.50
C PRO A 271 -10.83 20.61 -1.75
N GLU A 272 -11.69 21.48 -2.27
CA GLU A 272 -11.39 22.28 -3.47
C GLU A 272 -10.09 23.08 -3.31
N SER A 273 -9.80 23.59 -2.10
CA SER A 273 -8.56 24.31 -1.81
C SER A 273 -7.29 23.50 -2.06
N ALA A 274 -7.33 22.17 -1.86
CA ALA A 274 -6.20 21.29 -2.13
C ALA A 274 -6.00 21.09 -3.65
N ILE A 275 -7.10 20.98 -4.42
CA ILE A 275 -7.04 20.91 -5.88
C ILE A 275 -6.47 22.22 -6.46
N GLN A 276 -6.92 23.37 -5.93
CA GLN A 276 -6.40 24.67 -6.34
C GLN A 276 -4.92 24.87 -5.96
N SER A 277 -4.47 24.28 -4.85
CA SER A 277 -3.04 24.21 -4.48
C SER A 277 -2.24 23.47 -5.54
N LEU A 278 -2.63 22.24 -5.84
CA LEU A 278 -1.95 21.42 -6.84
C LEU A 278 -1.96 22.07 -8.24
N ARG A 279 -3.02 22.81 -8.61
CA ARG A 279 -3.07 23.57 -9.86
C ARG A 279 -2.00 24.67 -9.93
N ARG A 280 -1.77 25.40 -8.83
CA ARG A 280 -0.70 26.41 -8.76
C ARG A 280 0.67 25.75 -8.86
N THR A 281 0.89 24.66 -8.14
CA THR A 281 2.13 23.88 -8.22
C THR A 281 2.38 23.40 -9.65
N ALA A 282 1.37 22.85 -10.33
CA ALA A 282 1.47 22.39 -11.73
C ALA A 282 1.91 23.51 -12.67
N ALA A 283 1.28 24.68 -12.57
CA ALA A 283 1.65 25.83 -13.39
C ALA A 283 3.10 26.27 -13.14
N ALA A 284 3.54 26.24 -11.89
CA ALA A 284 4.86 26.72 -11.50
C ALA A 284 5.99 25.75 -11.92
N VAL A 285 5.74 24.42 -11.92
CA VAL A 285 6.67 23.43 -12.49
C VAL A 285 6.51 23.23 -14.02
N GLY A 286 5.75 24.10 -14.69
CA GLY A 286 5.60 24.10 -16.15
C GLY A 286 4.71 22.99 -16.72
N VAL A 287 3.87 22.35 -15.88
CA VAL A 287 2.92 21.31 -16.30
C VAL A 287 1.58 21.95 -16.68
N ALA A 288 1.21 21.81 -17.95
CA ALA A 288 -0.07 22.29 -18.45
C ALA A 288 -1.23 21.45 -17.90
N TRP A 289 -2.11 22.09 -17.12
CA TRP A 289 -3.32 21.44 -16.60
C TRP A 289 -4.59 22.20 -17.04
N PRO A 290 -5.26 21.75 -18.11
CA PRO A 290 -6.54 22.32 -18.55
C PRO A 290 -7.60 22.35 -17.43
N THR A 291 -8.47 23.35 -17.46
CA THR A 291 -9.49 23.56 -16.40
C THR A 291 -10.48 22.40 -16.31
N ASP A 292 -10.85 21.83 -17.45
CA ASP A 292 -11.81 20.73 -17.61
C ASP A 292 -11.20 19.34 -17.37
N LYS A 293 -9.85 19.22 -17.38
CA LYS A 293 -9.17 17.95 -17.13
C LYS A 293 -9.26 17.56 -15.63
N PRO A 294 -9.84 16.40 -15.28
CA PRO A 294 -9.88 15.93 -13.90
C PRO A 294 -8.48 15.65 -13.34
N VAL A 295 -8.31 15.82 -12.02
CA VAL A 295 -7.01 15.64 -11.35
C VAL A 295 -6.43 14.24 -11.56
N GLY A 296 -7.25 13.19 -11.50
CA GLY A 296 -6.82 11.81 -11.74
C GLY A 296 -6.23 11.60 -13.13
N ARG A 297 -6.86 12.17 -14.17
CA ARG A 297 -6.36 12.13 -15.55
C ARG A 297 -5.05 12.88 -15.70
N MET A 298 -4.96 14.07 -15.11
CA MET A 298 -3.73 14.86 -15.14
C MET A 298 -2.56 14.09 -14.53
N LEU A 299 -2.73 13.52 -13.33
CA LEU A 299 -1.68 12.75 -12.65
C LEU A 299 -1.31 11.46 -13.39
N ALA A 300 -2.28 10.81 -14.04
CA ALA A 300 -2.07 9.60 -14.84
C ALA A 300 -1.29 9.83 -16.15
N GLU A 301 -1.22 11.07 -16.64
CA GLU A 301 -0.46 11.44 -17.84
C GLU A 301 0.99 11.86 -17.52
N LEU A 302 1.33 12.09 -16.25
CA LEU A 302 2.69 12.44 -15.84
C LEU A 302 3.64 11.24 -16.03
N ASP A 303 4.87 11.50 -16.47
CA ASP A 303 5.96 10.53 -16.32
C ASP A 303 6.46 10.60 -14.87
N PRO A 304 6.21 9.56 -14.05
CA PRO A 304 6.52 9.58 -12.62
C PRO A 304 8.01 9.74 -12.31
N ASN A 305 8.89 9.56 -13.30
CA ASN A 305 10.34 9.63 -13.12
C ASN A 305 10.92 11.03 -13.40
N THR A 306 10.08 12.02 -13.71
CA THR A 306 10.51 13.41 -13.92
C THR A 306 10.47 14.21 -12.62
N PRO A 307 11.38 15.18 -12.39
CA PRO A 307 11.32 16.04 -11.20
C PRO A 307 9.98 16.77 -11.01
N ALA A 308 9.38 17.25 -12.10
CA ALA A 308 8.08 17.91 -12.06
C ALA A 308 6.96 16.95 -11.58
N ALA A 309 6.98 15.69 -12.03
CA ALA A 309 6.03 14.70 -11.57
C ALA A 309 6.24 14.33 -10.10
N LEU A 310 7.48 14.21 -9.63
CA LEU A 310 7.78 13.98 -8.21
C LEU A 310 7.19 15.08 -7.32
N VAL A 311 7.37 16.35 -7.72
CA VAL A 311 6.79 17.51 -7.02
C VAL A 311 5.26 17.42 -6.98
N LEU A 312 4.62 17.19 -8.13
CA LEU A 312 3.16 17.15 -8.21
C LEU A 312 2.56 15.96 -7.48
N MET A 313 3.18 14.79 -7.59
CA MET A 313 2.73 13.59 -6.91
C MET A 313 2.90 13.73 -5.38
N SER A 314 3.96 14.40 -4.92
CA SER A 314 4.17 14.72 -3.50
C SER A 314 3.08 15.66 -2.98
N GLU A 315 2.77 16.75 -3.68
CA GLU A 315 1.65 17.65 -3.29
C GLU A 315 0.29 16.93 -3.39
N ALA A 316 0.12 16.04 -4.37
CA ALA A 316 -1.11 15.29 -4.56
C ALA A 316 -1.41 14.28 -3.44
N THR A 317 -0.44 13.94 -2.59
CA THR A 317 -0.71 13.20 -1.32
C THR A 317 -1.72 13.95 -0.44
N GLY A 318 -1.76 15.28 -0.52
CA GLY A 318 -2.75 16.11 0.16
C GLY A 318 -4.19 15.86 -0.26
N LEU A 319 -4.42 15.28 -1.44
CA LEU A 319 -5.73 14.91 -1.96
C LEU A 319 -6.26 13.60 -1.35
N LEU A 320 -5.39 12.78 -0.76
CA LEU A 320 -5.73 11.45 -0.25
C LEU A 320 -5.92 11.43 1.27
N ARG A 321 -6.30 12.56 1.86
CA ARG A 321 -6.47 12.69 3.32
C ARG A 321 -7.86 12.24 3.78
N GLY A 322 -7.93 11.72 5.00
CA GLY A 322 -9.18 11.34 5.66
C GLY A 322 -9.63 9.90 5.42
N ALA A 323 -8.75 9.03 4.91
CA ALA A 323 -9.04 7.62 4.81
C ALA A 323 -9.24 6.99 6.20
N ALA A 324 -10.28 6.17 6.36
CA ALA A 324 -10.65 5.57 7.63
C ALA A 324 -11.27 4.19 7.46
N TYR A 325 -11.22 3.39 8.53
CA TYR A 325 -12.01 2.16 8.62
C TYR A 325 -13.40 2.49 9.17
N THR A 326 -14.43 2.22 8.38
CA THR A 326 -15.83 2.48 8.72
C THR A 326 -16.56 1.17 8.93
N VAL A 327 -17.07 0.98 10.14
CA VAL A 327 -17.92 -0.16 10.49
C VAL A 327 -19.33 0.09 9.95
N LEU A 328 -19.85 -0.86 9.19
CA LEU A 328 -21.26 -0.91 8.83
C LEU A 328 -22.04 -1.48 10.02
N GLY A 329 -22.92 -0.67 10.60
CA GLY A 329 -23.85 -1.08 11.64
C GLY A 329 -25.30 -0.91 11.21
N ASP A 330 -26.20 -0.83 12.18
CA ASP A 330 -27.65 -0.70 11.92
C ASP A 330 -28.04 0.67 11.33
N THR A 331 -27.19 1.68 11.46
CA THR A 331 -27.45 3.02 10.92
C THR A 331 -27.24 3.05 9.41
N ASP A 332 -28.21 3.60 8.68
CA ASP A 332 -28.08 3.93 7.26
C ASP A 332 -26.97 4.97 7.04
N LEU A 333 -25.89 4.55 6.39
CA LEU A 333 -24.87 5.46 5.86
C LEU A 333 -25.23 5.83 4.42
N SER A 334 -25.04 7.10 4.07
CA SER A 334 -25.28 7.54 2.69
C SER A 334 -24.32 6.84 1.72
N PRO A 335 -24.71 6.62 0.45
CA PRO A 335 -23.81 6.08 -0.56
C PRO A 335 -22.50 6.86 -0.70
N GLU A 336 -22.52 8.17 -0.44
CA GLU A 336 -21.33 9.02 -0.47
C GLU A 336 -20.34 8.70 0.67
N THR A 337 -20.84 8.48 1.89
CA THR A 337 -20.02 8.09 3.06
C THR A 337 -19.35 6.74 2.87
N LEU A 338 -19.97 5.83 2.10
CA LEU A 338 -19.43 4.50 1.84
C LEU A 338 -18.31 4.48 0.79
N ARG A 339 -18.05 5.61 0.09
CA ARG A 339 -17.05 5.67 -0.98
C ARG A 339 -15.66 5.95 -0.45
N HIS A 340 -14.68 5.45 -1.20
CA HIS A 340 -13.30 5.88 -1.13
C HIS A 340 -13.02 6.79 -2.32
N SER A 341 -12.84 8.09 -2.08
CA SER A 341 -12.71 9.10 -3.15
C SER A 341 -11.55 8.82 -4.11
N ALA A 342 -10.40 8.34 -3.61
CA ALA A 342 -9.27 7.94 -4.47
C ALA A 342 -9.62 6.81 -5.44
N ILE A 343 -10.49 5.88 -5.04
CA ILE A 343 -10.84 4.68 -5.83
C ILE A 343 -12.09 4.96 -6.69
N GLY A 344 -12.89 5.94 -6.29
CA GLY A 344 -14.16 6.29 -6.90
C GLY A 344 -15.28 5.27 -6.65
N ALA A 345 -15.14 4.39 -5.65
CA ALA A 345 -16.11 3.33 -5.36
C ALA A 345 -16.12 2.96 -3.85
N PRO A 346 -17.15 2.26 -3.36
CA PRO A 346 -17.05 1.52 -2.10
C PRO A 346 -15.88 0.54 -2.15
N TYR A 347 -15.13 0.45 -1.06
CA TYR A 347 -13.90 -0.33 -1.00
C TYR A 347 -13.68 -0.94 0.38
N ALA A 348 -13.12 -2.13 0.41
CA ALA A 348 -12.72 -2.84 1.62
C ALA A 348 -11.35 -3.47 1.42
N HIS A 349 -10.60 -3.61 2.51
CA HIS A 349 -9.34 -4.32 2.53
C HIS A 349 -9.58 -5.80 2.82
N VAL A 350 -9.20 -6.69 1.90
CA VAL A 350 -9.39 -8.16 1.99
C VAL A 350 -8.29 -8.97 1.29
N THR A 351 -7.16 -8.35 0.93
CA THR A 351 -6.13 -8.95 0.07
C THR A 351 -4.76 -9.07 0.72
N ALA A 352 -4.61 -8.60 1.96
CA ALA A 352 -3.34 -8.54 2.67
C ALA A 352 -3.40 -9.00 4.15
N PRO A 353 -4.02 -10.14 4.47
CA PRO A 353 -4.28 -10.54 5.85
C PRO A 353 -3.04 -10.86 6.69
N LEU A 354 -1.91 -11.28 6.08
CA LEU A 354 -0.67 -11.54 6.80
C LEU A 354 -0.09 -10.28 7.45
N ARG A 355 -0.38 -9.11 6.87
CA ARG A 355 0.16 -7.81 7.29
C ARG A 355 -0.88 -6.79 7.75
N ARG A 356 -2.19 -7.08 7.62
CA ARG A 356 -3.26 -6.14 7.96
C ARG A 356 -4.46 -6.85 8.59
N LEU A 357 -4.79 -6.47 9.82
CA LEU A 357 -5.81 -7.15 10.62
C LEU A 357 -7.22 -7.04 10.02
N ALA A 358 -7.56 -5.90 9.42
CA ALA A 358 -8.89 -5.65 8.84
C ALA A 358 -9.30 -6.72 7.80
N ASP A 359 -8.35 -7.22 7.03
CA ASP A 359 -8.58 -8.15 5.92
C ASP A 359 -9.13 -9.48 6.41
N ARG A 360 -8.73 -9.93 7.60
CA ARG A 360 -9.29 -11.13 8.24
C ARG A 360 -10.79 -10.98 8.45
N PHE A 361 -11.23 -9.85 9.01
CA PHE A 361 -12.65 -9.61 9.28
C PHE A 361 -13.45 -9.42 7.99
N GLY A 362 -12.90 -8.66 7.03
CA GLY A 362 -13.55 -8.47 5.75
C GLY A 362 -13.74 -9.78 4.98
N THR A 363 -12.71 -10.63 4.95
CA THR A 363 -12.74 -11.92 4.27
C THR A 363 -13.79 -12.86 4.88
N GLU A 364 -13.88 -12.94 6.22
CA GLU A 364 -14.88 -13.78 6.89
C GLU A 364 -16.32 -13.35 6.61
N ILE A 365 -16.58 -12.04 6.53
CA ILE A 365 -17.90 -11.54 6.14
C ILE A 365 -18.22 -12.01 4.72
N CYS A 366 -17.29 -11.81 3.77
CA CYS A 366 -17.53 -12.19 2.39
C CYS A 366 -17.71 -13.71 2.22
N LEU A 367 -16.93 -14.53 2.92
CA LEU A 367 -17.09 -15.99 2.94
C LEU A 367 -18.47 -16.40 3.45
N ALA A 368 -18.91 -15.84 4.58
CA ALA A 368 -20.22 -16.16 5.16
C ALA A 368 -21.37 -15.77 4.21
N ARG A 369 -21.29 -14.59 3.59
CA ARG A 369 -22.30 -14.08 2.65
C ARG A 369 -22.37 -14.93 1.38
N CYS A 370 -21.22 -15.25 0.77
CA CYS A 370 -21.17 -16.09 -0.41
C CYS A 370 -21.65 -17.52 -0.15
N ALA A 371 -21.46 -18.04 1.07
CA ALA A 371 -21.97 -19.34 1.49
C ALA A 371 -23.44 -19.33 1.94
N GLY A 372 -24.06 -18.16 2.12
CA GLY A 372 -25.41 -18.03 2.68
C GLY A 372 -25.51 -18.46 4.15
N THR A 373 -24.41 -18.37 4.90
CA THR A 373 -24.33 -18.73 6.32
C THR A 373 -24.28 -17.49 7.22
N PRO A 374 -24.68 -17.60 8.50
CA PRO A 374 -24.52 -16.49 9.44
C PRO A 374 -23.05 -16.04 9.55
N ILE A 375 -22.83 -14.71 9.54
CA ILE A 375 -21.52 -14.15 9.88
C ILE A 375 -21.16 -14.56 11.32
N PRO A 376 -19.96 -15.12 11.56
CA PRO A 376 -19.54 -15.54 12.89
C PRO A 376 -19.63 -14.42 13.94
N GLU A 377 -19.99 -14.78 15.17
CA GLU A 377 -20.19 -13.82 16.26
C GLU A 377 -18.93 -13.00 16.55
N TRP A 378 -17.77 -13.67 16.67
CA TRP A 378 -16.48 -13.01 16.90
C TRP A 378 -16.13 -11.96 15.81
N VAL A 379 -16.60 -12.15 14.58
CA VAL A 379 -16.39 -11.19 13.49
C VAL A 379 -17.21 -9.94 13.76
N ARG A 380 -18.50 -10.09 14.11
CA ARG A 380 -19.41 -8.97 14.39
C ARG A 380 -18.94 -8.16 15.59
N GLU A 381 -18.60 -8.84 16.68
CA GLU A 381 -18.11 -8.22 17.92
C GLU A 381 -16.74 -7.56 17.72
N GLY A 382 -15.89 -8.13 16.86
CA GLY A 382 -14.54 -7.63 16.61
C GLY A 382 -14.44 -6.48 15.61
N LEU A 383 -15.51 -6.06 14.90
CA LEU A 383 -15.43 -4.99 13.90
C LEU A 383 -14.98 -3.65 14.49
N ALA A 384 -15.62 -3.20 15.58
CA ALA A 384 -15.29 -1.93 16.22
C ALA A 384 -13.88 -1.95 16.86
N PRO A 385 -13.49 -2.98 17.65
CA PRO A 385 -12.13 -3.11 18.14
C PRO A 385 -11.08 -3.12 17.01
N THR A 386 -11.38 -3.80 15.90
CA THR A 386 -10.47 -3.86 14.74
C THR A 386 -10.32 -2.49 14.08
N ALA A 387 -11.42 -1.75 13.88
CA ALA A 387 -11.36 -0.40 13.32
C ALA A 387 -10.47 0.53 14.16
N GLU A 388 -10.60 0.48 15.49
CA GLU A 388 -9.76 1.28 16.40
C GLU A 388 -8.29 0.80 16.41
N SER A 389 -8.04 -0.51 16.36
CA SER A 389 -6.68 -1.06 16.24
C SER A 389 -6.00 -0.59 14.96
N MET A 390 -6.72 -0.65 13.84
CA MET A 390 -6.21 -0.18 12.55
C MET A 390 -5.94 1.33 12.55
N LYS A 391 -6.85 2.14 13.09
CA LYS A 391 -6.64 3.58 13.21
C LYS A 391 -5.41 3.94 14.04
N ARG A 392 -5.22 3.26 15.18
CA ARG A 392 -4.04 3.44 16.04
C ARG A 392 -2.76 3.03 15.34
N SER A 393 -2.75 1.85 14.71
CA SER A 393 -1.57 1.34 14.04
C SER A 393 -1.21 2.14 12.78
N ASP A 394 -2.20 2.62 12.00
CA ASP A 394 -1.99 3.53 10.85
C ASP A 394 -1.26 4.81 11.32
N ALA A 395 -1.69 5.38 12.45
CA ALA A 395 -1.06 6.57 13.02
C ALA A 395 0.37 6.33 13.52
N VAL A 396 0.68 5.13 14.02
CA VAL A 396 2.04 4.75 14.43
C VAL A 396 2.91 4.49 13.20
N ALA A 397 2.42 3.74 12.22
CA ALA A 397 3.15 3.42 10.99
C ALA A 397 3.62 4.68 10.27
N GLY A 398 2.72 5.65 10.07
CA GLY A 398 3.10 6.92 9.45
C GLY A 398 4.06 7.79 10.28
N LYS A 399 4.16 7.59 11.61
CA LYS A 399 5.19 8.24 12.44
C LYS A 399 6.53 7.54 12.30
N VAL A 400 6.54 6.22 12.27
CA VAL A 400 7.74 5.38 12.13
C VAL A 400 8.38 5.60 10.76
N GLU A 401 7.59 5.58 9.68
CA GLU A 401 8.06 5.85 8.32
C GLU A 401 8.74 7.21 8.22
N ARG A 402 8.06 8.28 8.66
CA ARG A 402 8.65 9.63 8.71
C ARG A 402 9.92 9.68 9.54
N ALA A 403 9.93 9.06 10.72
CA ALA A 403 11.12 9.06 11.59
C ALA A 403 12.32 8.34 10.94
N CYS A 404 12.07 7.27 10.17
CA CYS A 404 13.14 6.56 9.44
C CYS A 404 13.70 7.41 8.30
N ILE A 405 12.82 8.07 7.53
CA ILE A 405 13.22 8.99 6.46
C ILE A 405 14.00 10.16 7.06
N ASP A 406 13.44 10.87 8.04
CA ASP A 406 14.06 12.04 8.68
C ASP A 406 15.45 11.68 9.28
N LEU A 407 15.58 10.50 9.90
CA LEU A 407 16.86 10.02 10.44
C LEU A 407 17.88 9.76 9.32
N THR A 408 17.44 9.14 8.23
CA THR A 408 18.33 8.84 7.10
C THR A 408 18.77 10.13 6.41
N GLU A 409 17.84 11.03 6.10
CA GLU A 409 18.11 12.32 5.46
C GLU A 409 19.06 13.18 6.30
N SER A 410 18.79 13.32 7.60
CA SER A 410 19.67 14.10 8.50
C SER A 410 21.05 13.47 8.66
N THR A 411 21.17 12.15 8.68
CA THR A 411 22.47 11.45 8.72
C THR A 411 23.26 11.61 7.42
N LEU A 412 22.57 11.51 6.30
CA LEU A 412 23.16 11.67 4.97
C LEU A 412 23.65 13.11 4.73
N LEU A 413 22.89 14.10 5.20
CA LEU A 413 23.20 15.52 5.01
C LEU A 413 24.12 16.12 6.09
N ALA A 414 24.35 15.44 7.22
CA ALA A 414 25.12 15.98 8.36
C ALA A 414 26.49 16.55 7.95
N SER A 415 27.23 15.80 7.13
CA SER A 415 28.56 16.18 6.62
C SER A 415 28.55 17.30 5.58
N ARG A 416 27.38 17.70 5.09
CA ARG A 416 27.19 18.71 4.04
C ARG A 416 26.63 20.03 4.58
N THR A 417 26.51 20.18 5.89
CA THR A 417 26.06 21.43 6.52
C THR A 417 26.92 22.61 6.04
N GLY A 418 26.27 23.70 5.62
CA GLY A 418 26.89 24.86 4.98
C GLY A 418 26.94 24.80 3.46
N GLY A 419 26.70 23.63 2.85
CA GLY A 419 26.65 23.44 1.40
C GLY A 419 25.42 24.09 0.75
N GLU A 420 25.56 24.39 -0.54
CA GLU A 420 24.49 24.95 -1.38
C GLU A 420 23.89 23.88 -2.29
N PHE A 421 22.57 23.94 -2.47
CA PHE A 421 21.81 22.96 -3.25
C PHE A 421 20.85 23.69 -4.19
N ASP A 422 20.70 23.18 -5.40
CA ASP A 422 19.59 23.58 -6.27
C ASP A 422 18.32 22.88 -5.78
N ALA A 423 17.24 23.65 -5.63
CA ALA A 423 16.00 23.17 -5.07
C ALA A 423 14.77 23.76 -5.79
N VAL A 424 13.67 23.02 -5.78
CA VAL A 424 12.36 23.49 -6.24
C VAL A 424 11.51 23.81 -5.02
N VAL A 425 10.92 25.00 -4.97
CA VAL A 425 9.99 25.39 -3.91
C VAL A 425 8.67 24.66 -4.12
N LEU A 426 8.28 23.77 -3.21
CA LEU A 426 7.02 23.04 -3.29
C LEU A 426 5.87 23.82 -2.70
N ARG A 427 6.13 24.49 -1.58
CA ARG A 427 5.12 25.27 -0.87
C ARG A 427 5.75 26.52 -0.30
N GLU A 428 5.09 27.66 -0.50
CA GLU A 428 5.48 28.90 0.16
C GLU A 428 5.30 28.80 1.68
N GLY A 429 6.18 29.48 2.42
CA GLY A 429 6.02 29.64 3.86
C GLY A 429 4.84 30.56 4.17
N ASN A 430 4.09 30.25 5.22
CA ASN A 430 3.16 31.20 5.81
C ASN A 430 3.71 31.64 7.17
N GLY A 431 3.23 32.74 7.75
CA GLY A 431 3.80 33.29 9.00
C GLY A 431 3.96 32.31 10.17
N ASN A 432 3.37 31.11 10.09
CA ASN A 432 3.49 30.03 11.08
C ASN A 432 4.27 28.79 10.60
N ARG A 433 4.65 28.69 9.32
CA ARG A 433 5.33 27.53 8.73
C ARG A 433 6.38 27.96 7.69
N PRO A 434 7.62 27.44 7.75
CA PRO A 434 8.61 27.71 6.71
C PRO A 434 8.15 27.16 5.35
N ALA A 435 8.80 27.64 4.29
CA ALA A 435 8.62 27.08 2.95
C ALA A 435 9.07 25.61 2.93
N GLU A 436 8.54 24.85 1.98
CA GLU A 436 8.93 23.46 1.73
C GLU A 436 9.59 23.39 0.36
N ILE A 437 10.73 22.72 0.29
CA ILE A 437 11.56 22.62 -0.92
C ILE A 437 11.90 21.15 -1.21
N PHE A 438 12.17 20.86 -2.47
CA PHE A 438 12.72 19.58 -2.91
C PHE A 438 14.13 19.79 -3.47
N VAL A 439 15.10 19.08 -2.90
CA VAL A 439 16.46 18.94 -3.45
C VAL A 439 16.48 17.64 -4.24
N ALA A 440 16.99 17.67 -5.48
CA ALA A 440 16.99 16.48 -6.34
C ALA A 440 18.18 15.53 -6.07
N ASP A 441 19.30 16.06 -5.57
CA ASP A 441 20.52 15.30 -5.29
C ASP A 441 21.18 15.75 -3.97
N PRO A 442 21.01 15.00 -2.87
CA PRO A 442 20.17 13.82 -2.72
C PRO A 442 18.66 14.18 -2.77
N PRO A 443 17.77 13.25 -3.18
CA PRO A 443 16.33 13.49 -3.20
C PRO A 443 15.83 13.69 -1.76
N VAL A 444 15.57 14.93 -1.37
CA VAL A 444 15.22 15.32 0.01
C VAL A 444 14.14 16.39 0.03
N LEU A 445 13.16 16.22 0.93
CA LEU A 445 12.14 17.22 1.22
C LEU A 445 12.53 18.03 2.47
N GLY A 446 12.84 19.31 2.27
CA GLY A 446 13.39 20.17 3.31
C GLY A 446 12.50 21.35 3.67
N ARG A 447 12.56 21.78 4.93
CA ARG A 447 12.04 23.10 5.32
C ARG A 447 13.06 24.17 4.99
N CYS A 448 12.63 25.25 4.35
CA CYS A 448 13.48 26.39 4.02
C CYS A 448 12.96 27.69 4.65
N ALA A 449 13.82 28.37 5.39
CA ALA A 449 13.57 29.74 5.82
C ALA A 449 13.80 30.72 4.66
N GLY A 450 13.10 31.84 4.68
CA GLY A 450 13.15 32.87 3.62
C GLY A 450 11.82 33.03 2.89
N SER A 451 11.73 34.06 2.05
CA SER A 451 10.59 34.29 1.16
C SER A 451 10.88 33.64 -0.18
N LEU A 452 10.10 32.60 -0.48
CA LEU A 452 10.33 31.67 -1.59
C LEU A 452 9.01 31.51 -2.36
N PRO A 453 8.90 32.07 -3.56
CA PRO A 453 7.70 31.90 -4.37
C PRO A 453 7.51 30.42 -4.74
N GLU A 454 6.29 29.91 -4.56
CA GLU A 454 5.94 28.52 -4.85
C GLU A 454 6.25 28.14 -6.31
N GLY A 455 6.82 26.94 -6.49
CA GLY A 455 7.23 26.31 -7.74
C GLY A 455 8.34 27.01 -8.52
N THR A 456 9.12 27.88 -7.87
CA THR A 456 10.36 28.41 -8.45
C THR A 456 11.55 27.48 -8.17
N SER A 457 12.54 27.48 -9.08
CA SER A 457 13.86 26.88 -8.83
C SER A 457 14.78 27.91 -8.18
N VAL A 458 15.39 27.55 -7.06
CA VAL A 458 16.21 28.43 -6.22
C VAL A 458 17.48 27.72 -5.78
N ARG A 459 18.48 28.50 -5.36
CA ARG A 459 19.64 27.97 -4.63
C ARG A 459 19.48 28.23 -3.15
N VAL A 460 19.60 27.18 -2.34
CA VAL A 460 19.42 27.22 -0.88
C VAL A 460 20.69 26.75 -0.19
N ARG A 461 20.94 27.21 1.03
CA ARG A 461 22.02 26.68 1.87
C ARG A 461 21.46 25.77 2.95
N LEU A 462 22.07 24.60 3.12
CA LEU A 462 21.78 23.71 4.25
C LEU A 462 22.38 24.30 5.52
N VAL A 463 21.54 24.68 6.49
CA VAL A 463 21.99 25.29 7.76
C VAL A 463 21.97 24.33 8.93
N THR A 464 21.21 23.24 8.84
CA THR A 464 21.14 22.23 9.88
C THR A 464 20.90 20.87 9.25
N ALA A 465 21.68 19.88 9.66
CA ALA A 465 21.42 18.47 9.46
C ALA A 465 21.91 17.73 10.71
N ASP A 466 20.99 17.43 11.63
CA ASP A 466 21.29 16.85 12.94
C ASP A 466 20.58 15.50 13.10
N PRO A 467 21.32 14.38 13.08
CA PRO A 467 20.77 13.04 13.28
C PRO A 467 20.14 12.81 14.66
N ALA A 468 20.62 13.50 15.70
CA ALA A 468 20.11 13.32 17.05
C ALA A 468 18.69 13.89 17.18
N THR A 469 18.40 15.01 16.52
CA THR A 469 17.06 15.61 16.48
C THR A 469 16.26 15.23 15.24
N ARG A 470 16.85 14.49 14.29
CA ARG A 470 16.31 14.12 12.98
C ARG A 470 15.81 15.32 12.20
N LYS A 471 16.56 16.41 12.25
CA LYS A 471 16.15 17.68 11.62
C LYS A 471 17.10 18.08 10.52
N ILE A 472 16.51 18.48 9.41
CA ILE A 472 17.17 19.21 8.34
C ILE A 472 16.50 20.58 8.16
N ALA A 473 17.30 21.60 7.86
CA ALA A 473 16.78 22.93 7.58
C ALA A 473 17.67 23.66 6.57
N PHE A 474 17.03 24.41 5.69
CA PHE A 474 17.64 25.22 4.65
C PHE A 474 17.32 26.70 4.85
N THR A 475 18.08 27.58 4.21
CA THR A 475 17.80 29.02 4.16
C THR A 475 17.92 29.57 2.73
N PHE A 476 17.13 30.61 2.47
CA PHE A 476 17.17 31.44 1.27
C PHE A 476 17.21 32.94 1.65
N PRO A 477 18.04 33.77 0.98
CA PRO A 477 19.05 33.38 0.00
C PRO A 477 20.14 32.51 0.63
N ALA A 478 20.84 31.73 -0.22
CA ALA A 478 21.93 30.85 0.19
C ALA A 478 23.07 31.62 0.86
#